data_AF-A0A847VK65-F1
#
_entry.id   AF-A0A847VK65-F1
#
_cell.length_a   1.000
_cell.length_b   1.000
_cell.length_c   1.000
_cell.angle_alpha   90.00
_cell.angle_beta   90.00
_cell.angle_gamma   90.00
#
_symmetry.space_group_name_H-M   'P 1'
#
loop_
_entity.id
_entity.type
_entity.pdbx_description
1 polymer ?
#
loop_
_entity_poly.entity_id
_entity_poly.type
_entity_poly.pdbx_seq_one_letter_code
_entity_poly.pdbx_strand_id
1 'polypeptide(L)'
;DPASAARLAPHDAQRIQRALEVWRASGRPLSAWLGEPRREDAERWPLVALEPLSRAWLHERIARRFDAMLAAGLLDEVRALRARGDLHPGLPSMRCVGYRQVWQALERGDDMLALRGDAMAALRAAGIAATRQLAKRQLTWLRALPARQSVACDGRDAQARGLEALRHAAGA
;
A
#
# COMPACT_ATOMS: atom_id res chain seq x y z
N ASP A 1 -26.41 10.05 -8.88
CA ASP A 1 -25.56 9.42 -9.92
C ASP A 1 -25.73 7.89 -9.87
N PRO A 2 -26.71 7.32 -10.60
CA PRO A 2 -26.99 5.88 -10.59
C PRO A 2 -25.80 5.03 -11.07
N ALA A 3 -25.03 5.50 -12.04
CA ALA A 3 -23.89 4.76 -12.60
C ALA A 3 -22.75 4.60 -11.58
N SER A 4 -22.42 5.66 -10.84
CA SER A 4 -21.46 5.53 -9.73
C SER A 4 -22.03 4.66 -8.60
N ALA A 5 -23.31 4.82 -8.24
CA ALA A 5 -23.94 4.04 -7.17
C ALA A 5 -23.93 2.53 -7.45
N ALA A 6 -24.15 2.10 -8.70
CA ALA A 6 -24.09 0.69 -9.09
C ALA A 6 -22.68 0.09 -9.01
N ARG A 7 -21.62 0.91 -9.13
CA ARG A 7 -20.22 0.46 -9.10
C ARG A 7 -19.61 0.47 -7.70
N LEU A 8 -20.08 1.35 -6.83
CA LEU A 8 -19.50 1.55 -5.50
C LEU A 8 -20.14 0.57 -4.51
N ALA A 9 -19.29 -0.15 -3.77
CA ALA A 9 -19.77 -0.98 -2.68
C ALA A 9 -20.38 -0.09 -1.58
N PRO A 10 -21.53 -0.46 -0.96
CA PRO A 10 -22.19 0.37 0.05
C PRO A 10 -21.32 0.75 1.25
N HIS A 11 -20.31 -0.06 1.56
CA HIS A 11 -19.39 0.14 2.68
C HIS A 11 -18.10 0.89 2.29
N ASP A 12 -17.93 1.31 1.02
CA ASP A 12 -16.77 2.10 0.57
C ASP A 12 -17.01 3.59 0.82
N ALA A 13 -17.01 3.98 2.09
CA ALA A 13 -17.28 5.35 2.53
C ALA A 13 -16.36 6.37 1.85
N GLN A 14 -15.09 6.02 1.58
CA GLN A 14 -14.14 6.93 0.93
C GLN A 14 -14.56 7.25 -0.51
N ARG A 15 -14.91 6.23 -1.31
CA ARG A 15 -15.34 6.46 -2.70
C ARG A 15 -16.72 7.12 -2.78
N ILE A 16 -17.63 6.75 -1.88
CA ILE A 16 -18.96 7.37 -1.78
C ILE A 16 -18.82 8.87 -1.47
N GLN A 17 -18.03 9.21 -0.44
CA GLN A 17 -17.75 10.59 -0.07
C GLN A 17 -17.14 11.36 -1.24
N ARG A 18 -16.15 10.78 -1.93
CA ARG A 18 -15.52 11.45 -3.09
C ARG A 18 -16.52 11.69 -4.23
N ALA A 19 -17.41 10.74 -4.52
CA ALA A 19 -18.43 10.93 -5.55
C ALA A 19 -19.40 12.07 -5.21
N LEU A 20 -19.82 12.16 -3.94
CA LEU A 20 -20.66 13.25 -3.44
C LEU A 20 -19.93 14.60 -3.42
N GLU A 21 -18.65 14.60 -3.02
CA GLU A 21 -17.80 15.80 -3.02
C GLU A 21 -17.65 16.39 -4.43
N VAL A 22 -17.33 15.56 -5.42
CA VAL A 22 -17.22 16.00 -6.83
C VAL A 22 -18.54 16.63 -7.31
N TRP A 23 -19.66 15.96 -7.04
CA TRP A 23 -20.97 16.49 -7.44
C TRP A 23 -21.30 17.81 -6.74
N ARG A 24 -21.07 17.92 -5.42
CA ARG A 24 -21.34 19.15 -4.67
C ARG A 24 -20.45 20.31 -5.10
N ALA A 25 -19.18 20.03 -5.41
CA ALA A 25 -18.21 21.05 -5.79
C ALA A 25 -18.39 21.53 -7.24
N SER A 26 -18.73 20.63 -8.17
CA SER A 26 -18.73 20.95 -9.61
C SER A 26 -20.13 20.98 -10.24
N GLY A 27 -21.18 20.55 -9.53
CA GLY A 27 -22.53 20.32 -10.06
C GLY A 27 -22.63 19.13 -11.04
N ARG A 28 -21.50 18.49 -11.38
CA ARG A 28 -21.41 17.40 -12.36
C ARG A 28 -21.11 16.08 -11.64
N PRO A 29 -21.85 14.99 -11.91
CA PRO A 29 -21.64 13.71 -11.24
C PRO A 29 -20.29 13.08 -11.64
N LEU A 30 -19.70 12.28 -10.74
CA LEU A 30 -18.43 11.59 -10.98
C LEU A 30 -18.46 10.69 -12.23
N SER A 31 -19.59 10.03 -12.50
CA SER A 31 -19.75 9.20 -13.69
C SER A 31 -19.58 9.97 -15.00
N ALA A 32 -19.97 11.24 -15.06
CA ALA A 32 -19.81 12.08 -16.25
C ALA A 32 -18.33 12.33 -16.53
N TRP A 33 -17.54 12.66 -15.50
CA TRP A 33 -16.10 12.86 -15.64
C TRP A 33 -15.36 11.57 -16.05
N LEU A 34 -15.78 10.42 -15.52
CA LEU A 34 -15.17 9.13 -15.86
C LEU A 34 -15.54 8.61 -17.26
N GLY A 35 -16.63 9.12 -17.84
CA GLY A 35 -17.06 8.78 -19.21
C GLY A 35 -16.41 9.65 -20.29
N GLU A 36 -15.72 10.73 -19.92
CA GLU A 36 -15.01 11.56 -20.88
C GLU A 36 -13.82 10.79 -21.49
N PRO A 37 -13.58 10.92 -22.80
CA PRO A 37 -12.43 10.29 -23.44
C PRO A 37 -11.15 10.77 -22.76
N ARG A 38 -10.44 9.83 -22.16
CA ARG A 38 -9.14 10.10 -21.53
C ARG A 38 -8.18 10.50 -22.64
N ARG A 39 -7.50 11.64 -22.48
CA ARG A 39 -6.36 11.99 -23.34
C ARG A 39 -5.37 10.82 -23.33
N GLU A 40 -5.19 10.17 -24.48
CA GLU A 40 -4.18 9.12 -24.69
C GLU A 40 -2.80 9.74 -24.91
N ASP A 41 -2.40 10.70 -24.07
CA ASP A 41 -1.09 11.37 -24.18
C ASP A 41 -0.02 10.67 -23.32
N ALA A 42 -0.27 9.44 -22.90
CA ALA A 42 0.69 8.70 -22.11
C ALA A 42 1.68 7.98 -23.03
N GLU A 43 2.84 8.60 -23.22
CA GLU A 43 4.06 7.91 -23.66
C GLU A 43 4.13 6.54 -22.97
N ARG A 44 4.21 5.47 -23.77
CA ARG A 44 4.23 4.10 -23.24
C ARG A 44 5.62 3.83 -22.69
N TRP A 45 5.81 4.12 -21.42
CA TRP A 45 7.05 3.79 -20.72
C TRP A 45 7.22 2.28 -20.60
N PRO A 46 8.46 1.77 -20.76
CA PRO A 46 8.75 0.38 -20.47
C PRO A 46 8.39 0.06 -19.01
N LEU A 47 7.46 -0.88 -18.82
CA LEU A 47 7.00 -1.28 -17.50
C LEU A 47 7.51 -2.68 -17.16
N VAL A 48 8.44 -2.76 -16.20
CA VAL A 48 8.91 -4.03 -15.64
C VAL A 48 8.38 -4.18 -14.21
N ALA A 49 7.79 -5.33 -13.92
CA ALA A 49 7.25 -5.67 -12.61
C ALA A 49 8.06 -6.81 -11.99
N LEU A 50 8.71 -6.53 -10.85
CA LEU A 50 9.39 -7.54 -10.03
C LEU A 50 8.35 -8.26 -9.16
N GLU A 51 7.98 -9.46 -9.54
CA GLU A 51 6.93 -10.25 -8.89
C GLU A 51 7.53 -11.57 -8.39
N PRO A 52 7.38 -11.94 -7.11
CA PRO A 52 7.84 -13.23 -6.63
C PRO A 52 6.91 -14.33 -7.12
N LEU A 53 7.48 -15.47 -7.53
CA LEU A 53 6.70 -16.68 -7.81
C LEU A 53 6.21 -17.33 -6.50
N SER A 54 7.07 -17.36 -5.48
CA SER A 54 6.75 -17.93 -4.17
C SER A 54 6.14 -16.92 -3.20
N ARG A 55 4.88 -17.15 -2.82
CA ARG A 55 4.21 -16.39 -1.76
C ARG A 55 4.90 -16.57 -0.41
N ALA A 56 5.40 -17.77 -0.12
CA ALA A 56 6.10 -18.07 1.13
C ALA A 56 7.40 -17.25 1.24
N TRP A 57 8.17 -17.19 0.16
CA TRP A 57 9.39 -16.39 0.07
C TRP A 57 9.12 -14.90 0.36
N LEU A 58 8.07 -14.34 -0.24
CA LEU A 58 7.68 -12.95 0.01
C LEU A 58 7.27 -12.73 1.47
N HIS A 59 6.47 -13.64 2.03
CA HIS A 59 5.99 -13.55 3.41
C HIS A 59 7.11 -13.61 4.45
N GLU A 60 8.14 -14.41 4.21
CA GLU A 60 9.32 -14.51 5.05
C GLU A 60 10.13 -13.20 5.02
N ARG A 61 10.38 -12.65 3.82
CA ARG A 61 11.09 -11.37 3.67
C ARG A 61 10.33 -10.21 4.29
N ILE A 62 9.00 -10.19 4.18
CA ILE A 62 8.16 -9.20 4.87
C ILE A 62 8.37 -9.29 6.38
N ALA A 63 8.36 -10.50 6.95
CA ALA A 63 8.59 -10.70 8.38
C ALA A 63 9.97 -10.20 8.80
N ARG A 64 11.02 -10.66 8.11
CA ARG A 64 12.41 -10.25 8.37
C ARG A 64 12.60 -8.74 8.27
N ARG A 65 12.00 -8.09 7.26
CA ARG A 65 12.07 -6.64 7.10
C ARG A 65 11.37 -5.91 8.23
N PHE A 66 10.20 -6.38 8.66
CA PHE A 66 9.47 -5.78 9.77
C PHE A 66 10.26 -5.89 11.09
N ASP A 67 10.88 -7.04 11.33
CA ASP A 67 11.75 -7.26 12.49
C ASP A 67 12.96 -6.31 12.47
N ALA A 68 13.58 -6.13 11.30
CA ALA A 68 14.65 -5.17 11.14
C ALA A 68 14.20 -3.72 11.40
N MET A 69 12.98 -3.34 10.99
CA MET A 69 12.42 -2.02 11.29
C MET A 69 12.21 -1.82 12.79
N LEU A 70 11.68 -2.83 13.50
CA LEU A 70 11.54 -2.77 14.96
C LEU A 70 12.90 -2.62 15.65
N ALA A 71 13.89 -3.41 15.23
CA ALA A 71 15.26 -3.33 15.76
C ALA A 71 15.93 -1.98 15.46
N ALA A 72 15.57 -1.34 14.34
CA ALA A 72 16.05 -0.01 13.96
C ALA A 72 15.31 1.16 14.63
N GLY A 73 14.42 0.90 15.60
CA GLY A 73 13.77 1.96 16.37
C GLY A 73 12.44 2.48 15.79
N LEU A 74 11.73 1.69 14.98
CA LEU A 74 10.39 2.07 14.47
C LEU A 74 9.44 2.52 15.59
N LEU A 75 9.51 1.90 16.77
CA LEU A 75 8.66 2.26 17.90
C LEU A 75 8.96 3.69 18.40
N ASP A 76 10.24 4.02 18.53
CA ASP A 76 10.69 5.32 19.03
C ASP A 76 10.44 6.42 18.00
N GLU A 77 10.58 6.12 16.72
CA GLU A 77 10.19 7.02 15.64
C GLU A 77 8.70 7.41 15.73
N VAL A 78 7.81 6.43 15.92
CA VAL A 78 6.36 6.69 16.02
C VAL A 78 6.02 7.43 17.31
N ARG A 79 6.72 7.16 18.43
CA ARG A 79 6.58 7.94 19.67
C ARG A 79 6.93 9.40 19.45
N ALA A 80 8.05 9.68 18.78
CA ALA A 80 8.46 11.04 18.46
C ALA A 80 7.41 11.75 17.58
N LEU A 81 6.83 11.03 16.61
CA LEU A 81 5.74 11.58 15.77
C LEU A 81 4.48 11.89 16.59
N ARG A 82 4.08 11.03 17.53
CA ARG A 82 2.94 11.29 18.43
C ARG A 82 3.19 12.50 19.32
N ALA A 83 4.40 12.63 19.87
CA ALA A 83 4.78 13.70 20.77
C ALA A 83 4.73 15.10 20.13
N ARG A 84 4.71 15.21 18.79
CA ARG A 84 4.53 16.50 18.10
C ARG A 84 3.17 17.15 18.39
N GLY A 85 2.13 16.36 18.68
CA GLY A 85 0.78 16.85 18.99
C GLY A 85 -0.06 17.32 17.79
N ASP A 86 0.52 17.48 16.60
CA ASP A 86 -0.18 17.91 15.38
C ASP A 86 -0.62 16.73 14.48
N LEU A 87 -0.25 15.51 14.83
CA LEU A 87 -0.57 14.30 14.08
C LEU A 87 -1.69 13.50 14.75
N HIS A 88 -2.55 12.90 13.94
CA HIS A 88 -3.63 12.05 14.42
C HIS A 88 -3.81 10.81 13.50
N PRO A 89 -4.40 9.70 13.98
CA PRO A 89 -4.43 8.43 13.25
C PRO A 89 -5.28 8.44 11.97
N GLY A 90 -6.04 9.52 11.74
CA GLY A 90 -6.81 9.72 10.51
C GLY A 90 -5.97 10.18 9.32
N LEU A 91 -4.78 10.75 9.56
CA LEU A 91 -3.93 11.30 8.50
C LEU A 91 -3.36 10.18 7.59
N PRO A 92 -3.21 10.43 6.28
CA PRO A 92 -2.62 9.45 5.34
C PRO A 92 -1.26 8.92 5.80
N SER A 93 -0.41 9.77 6.37
CA SER A 93 0.91 9.40 6.90
C SER A 93 0.80 8.41 8.06
N MET A 94 -0.07 8.68 9.04
CA MET A 94 -0.24 7.80 10.21
C MET A 94 -1.02 6.53 9.86
N ARG A 95 -1.68 6.53 8.69
CA ARG A 95 -2.37 5.39 8.10
C ARG A 95 -1.44 4.44 7.35
N CYS A 96 -0.16 4.73 7.21
CA CYS A 96 0.83 3.83 6.62
C CYS A 96 0.95 2.51 7.41
N VAL A 97 1.28 1.43 6.70
CA VAL A 97 1.56 0.12 7.33
C VAL A 97 2.82 0.22 8.18
N GLY A 98 2.81 -0.39 9.37
CA GLY A 98 3.81 -0.18 10.42
C GLY A 98 3.34 0.90 11.38
N TYR A 99 3.32 2.15 10.91
CA TYR A 99 2.92 3.33 11.70
C TYR A 99 1.55 3.17 12.35
N ARG A 100 0.52 2.80 11.59
CA ARG A 100 -0.83 2.61 12.15
C ARG A 100 -0.84 1.56 13.26
N GLN A 101 -0.15 0.45 13.07
CA GLN A 101 -0.14 -0.64 14.06
C GLN A 101 0.57 -0.20 15.34
N VAL A 102 1.71 0.48 15.21
CA VAL A 102 2.46 1.01 16.35
C VAL A 102 1.65 2.08 17.07
N TRP A 103 1.05 3.03 16.34
CA TRP A 103 0.20 4.09 16.89
C TRP A 103 -0.96 3.49 17.71
N GLN A 104 -1.69 2.54 17.13
CA GLN A 104 -2.79 1.86 17.83
C GLN A 104 -2.32 1.01 19.01
N ALA A 105 -1.11 0.46 18.96
CA ALA A 105 -0.54 -0.29 20.08
C ALA A 105 -0.19 0.65 21.24
N LEU A 106 0.36 1.83 20.93
CA LEU A 106 0.67 2.87 21.91
C LEU A 106 -0.59 3.46 22.55
N GLU A 107 -1.66 3.71 21.78
CA GLU A 107 -2.96 4.18 22.29
C GLU A 107 -3.64 3.18 23.24
N ARG A 108 -3.29 1.89 23.18
CA ARG A 108 -3.85 0.87 24.09
C ARG A 108 -3.08 0.71 25.39
N GLY A 109 -1.94 1.40 25.55
CA GLY A 109 -1.00 1.16 26.65
C GLY A 109 -0.27 2.41 27.14
N ASP A 110 -0.95 3.57 27.08
CA ASP A 110 -0.53 4.93 27.43
C ASP A 110 0.90 5.10 27.98
N ASP A 111 1.78 5.17 26.99
CA ASP A 111 3.02 5.94 26.84
C ASP A 111 4.24 5.79 27.75
N MET A 112 4.19 5.16 28.93
CA MET A 112 5.39 5.23 29.79
C MET A 112 6.29 3.98 29.88
N LEU A 113 5.86 2.73 29.57
CA LEU A 113 6.82 1.59 29.65
C LEU A 113 6.51 0.25 28.91
N ALA A 114 5.38 0.03 28.24
CA ALA A 114 4.78 -1.33 28.27
C ALA A 114 4.71 -2.20 26.99
N LEU A 115 5.36 -1.90 25.86
CA LEU A 115 5.38 -2.87 24.73
C LEU A 115 6.44 -3.95 24.94
N ARG A 116 6.08 -4.99 25.70
CA ARG A 116 6.90 -6.19 25.94
C ARG A 116 6.03 -7.45 25.81
N GLY A 117 6.68 -8.62 25.77
CA GLY A 117 6.01 -9.92 25.76
C GLY A 117 4.93 -10.02 24.68
N ASP A 118 3.74 -10.44 25.07
CA ASP A 118 2.62 -10.71 24.17
C ASP A 118 2.15 -9.47 23.40
N ALA A 119 2.24 -8.27 24.00
CA ALA A 119 1.87 -7.03 23.31
C ALA A 119 2.80 -6.72 22.13
N MET A 120 4.11 -6.96 22.31
CA MET A 120 5.09 -6.83 21.23
C MET A 120 4.88 -7.91 20.16
N ALA A 121 4.59 -9.15 20.56
CA ALA A 121 4.29 -10.23 19.62
C ALA A 121 3.02 -9.93 18.79
N ALA A 122 1.98 -9.38 19.42
CA ALA A 122 0.75 -8.96 18.75
C ALA A 122 0.99 -7.80 17.77
N LEU A 123 1.74 -6.77 18.17
CA LEU A 123 2.15 -5.67 17.30
C LEU A 123 2.91 -6.19 16.07
N ARG A 124 3.90 -7.05 16.29
CA ARG A 124 4.69 -7.69 15.23
C ARG A 124 3.78 -8.46 14.27
N ALA A 125 2.92 -9.32 14.79
CA ALA A 125 1.99 -10.11 13.99
C ALA A 125 1.05 -9.21 13.15
N ALA A 126 0.50 -8.16 13.76
CA ALA A 126 -0.38 -7.21 13.09
C ALA A 126 0.35 -6.42 11.98
N GLY A 127 1.57 -5.94 12.23
CA GLY A 127 2.38 -5.22 11.26
C GLY A 127 2.76 -6.08 10.06
N ILE A 128 3.17 -7.33 10.30
CA ILE A 128 3.46 -8.31 9.25
C ILE A 128 2.20 -8.62 8.44
N ALA A 129 1.07 -8.89 9.09
CA ALA A 129 -0.19 -9.18 8.41
C ALA A 129 -0.65 -8.01 7.53
N ALA A 130 -0.59 -6.77 8.05
CA ALA A 130 -0.92 -5.57 7.29
C ALA A 130 -0.01 -5.39 6.07
N THR A 131 1.29 -5.67 6.22
CA THR A 131 2.27 -5.61 5.10
C THR A 131 1.99 -6.68 4.05
N ARG A 132 1.62 -7.89 4.45
CA ARG A 132 1.21 -8.96 3.52
C ARG A 132 -0.05 -8.56 2.74
N GLN A 133 -1.03 -7.94 3.38
CA GLN A 133 -2.23 -7.46 2.69
C GLN A 133 -1.93 -6.32 1.72
N LEU A 134 -1.01 -5.42 2.07
CA LEU A 134 -0.51 -4.40 1.14
C LEU A 134 0.17 -5.03 -0.07
N ALA A 135 1.11 -5.95 0.15
CA ALA A 135 1.82 -6.64 -0.92
C ALA A 135 0.88 -7.43 -1.84
N LYS A 136 -0.11 -8.11 -1.27
CA LYS A 136 -1.18 -8.79 -2.04
C LYS A 136 -1.90 -7.80 -2.96
N ARG A 137 -2.33 -6.65 -2.45
CA ARG A 137 -3.02 -5.62 -3.25
C ARG A 137 -2.12 -5.05 -4.34
N GLN A 138 -0.84 -4.82 -4.06
CA GLN A 138 0.14 -4.37 -5.05
C GLN A 138 0.29 -5.41 -6.18
N LEU A 139 0.44 -6.69 -5.85
CA LEU A 139 0.52 -7.75 -6.86
C LEU A 139 -0.77 -7.90 -7.66
N THR A 140 -1.94 -7.81 -7.02
CA THR A 140 -3.23 -7.79 -7.73
C THR A 140 -3.31 -6.60 -8.70
N TRP A 141 -2.85 -5.42 -8.28
CA TRP A 141 -2.83 -4.23 -9.13
C TRP A 141 -1.88 -4.40 -10.32
N LEU A 142 -0.65 -4.88 -10.08
CA LEU A 142 0.30 -5.17 -11.15
C LEU A 142 -0.29 -6.15 -12.16
N ARG A 143 -0.95 -7.22 -11.71
CA ARG A 143 -1.57 -8.22 -12.59
C ARG A 143 -2.62 -7.65 -13.55
N ALA A 144 -3.28 -6.57 -13.16
CA ALA A 144 -4.26 -5.87 -13.98
C ALA A 144 -3.63 -4.93 -15.03
N LEU A 145 -2.30 -4.75 -15.03
CA LEU A 145 -1.59 -3.94 -16.02
C LEU A 145 -1.17 -4.80 -17.22
N PRO A 146 -1.80 -4.64 -18.40
CA PRO A 146 -1.56 -5.51 -19.55
C PRO A 146 -0.18 -5.31 -20.19
N ALA A 147 0.41 -4.12 -20.07
CA ALA A 147 1.68 -3.78 -20.72
C ALA A 147 2.94 -4.16 -19.90
N ARG A 148 2.79 -4.80 -18.73
CA ARG A 148 3.94 -5.10 -17.88
C ARG A 148 4.74 -6.32 -18.38
N GLN A 149 6.06 -6.23 -18.30
CA GLN A 149 6.96 -7.37 -18.35
C GLN A 149 7.17 -7.88 -16.91
N SER A 150 6.76 -9.12 -16.61
CA SER A 150 6.89 -9.69 -15.27
C SER A 150 8.21 -10.43 -15.11
N VAL A 151 8.94 -10.17 -14.02
CA VAL A 151 10.23 -10.80 -13.72
C VAL A 151 10.17 -11.41 -12.32
N ALA A 152 10.50 -12.70 -12.25
CA ALA A 152 10.56 -13.46 -11.01
C ALA A 152 11.66 -12.92 -10.09
N CYS A 153 11.30 -12.15 -9.06
CA CYS A 153 12.28 -11.49 -8.18
C CYS A 153 12.94 -12.43 -7.15
N ASP A 154 12.45 -13.66 -7.06
CA ASP A 154 12.95 -14.74 -6.20
C ASP A 154 13.90 -15.71 -6.94
N GLY A 155 14.14 -15.49 -8.24
CA GLY A 155 15.13 -16.23 -9.04
C GLY A 155 16.57 -15.78 -8.79
N ARG A 156 17.55 -16.69 -8.96
CA ARG A 156 18.98 -16.38 -8.84
C ARG A 156 19.49 -15.45 -9.95
N ASP A 157 18.80 -15.44 -11.08
CA ASP A 157 19.06 -14.66 -12.29
C ASP A 157 18.16 -13.42 -12.40
N ALA A 158 17.42 -13.06 -11.35
CA ALA A 158 16.42 -11.99 -11.37
C ALA A 158 16.96 -10.65 -11.90
N GLN A 159 18.21 -10.32 -11.59
CA GLN A 159 18.85 -9.11 -12.09
C GLN A 159 19.08 -9.16 -13.61
N ALA A 160 19.63 -10.27 -14.12
CA ALA A 160 19.88 -10.44 -15.56
C ALA A 160 18.56 -10.42 -16.33
N ARG A 161 17.55 -11.16 -15.85
CA ARG A 161 16.20 -11.16 -16.42
C ARG A 161 15.50 -9.81 -16.35
N GLY A 162 15.75 -9.04 -15.28
CA GLY A 162 15.25 -7.68 -15.12
C GLY A 162 15.79 -6.73 -16.19
N LEU A 163 17.09 -6.80 -16.47
CA LEU A 163 17.74 -6.01 -17.51
C LEU A 163 17.24 -6.40 -18.91
N GLU A 164 17.08 -7.70 -19.18
CA GLU A 164 16.52 -8.20 -20.44
C GLU A 164 15.08 -7.72 -20.64
N ALA A 165 14.24 -7.86 -19.62
CA ALA A 165 12.85 -7.39 -19.66
C ALA A 165 12.75 -5.87 -19.90
N LEU A 166 13.68 -5.09 -19.34
CA LEU A 166 13.73 -3.65 -19.54
C LEU A 166 14.11 -3.29 -20.99
N ARG A 167 15.11 -3.96 -21.57
CA ARG A 167 15.52 -3.77 -22.98
C ARG A 167 14.36 -4.10 -23.92
N HIS A 168 13.75 -5.27 -23.73
CA HIS A 168 12.57 -5.69 -24.50
C HIS A 168 11.40 -4.70 -24.37
N ALA A 169 11.10 -4.23 -23.15
CA ALA A 169 10.03 -3.26 -22.94
C ALA A 169 10.33 -1.89 -23.57
N ALA A 170 11.60 -1.51 -23.68
CA ALA A 170 12.05 -0.26 -24.27
C ALA A 170 12.19 -0.32 -25.81
N GLY A 171 11.97 -1.49 -26.42
CA GLY A 171 12.13 -1.69 -27.86
C GLY A 171 13.59 -1.76 -28.32
N ALA A 172 14.52 -2.14 -27.43
CA ALA A 172 15.96 -2.25 -27.66
C ALA A 172 16.49 -3.67 -27.51
#